data_AF-A0A0C9V0E0-F1
#
_entry.id   AF-A0A0C9V0E0-F1
#
_cell.length_a   1.000
_cell.length_b   1.000
_cell.length_c   1.000
_cell.angle_alpha   90.00
_cell.angle_beta   90.00
_cell.angle_gamma   90.00
#
_symmetry.space_group_name_H-M   'P 1'
#
loop_
_entity.id
_entity.type
_entity.pdbx_description
1 polymer ?
#
loop_
_entity_poly.entity_id
_entity_poly.type
_entity_poly.pdbx_seq_one_letter_code
_entity_poly.pdbx_strand_id
1 'polypeptide(L)'
;ESYHKDILKWLDVIDVNSNFDKARERHHPGTGQWFLQSEVFESFKGDVGKCLWLHGIPGCGKTIISCVLSIRQPSNGLAYFFFSYTDKEKQNTFNMLSSIAAQLCQRITKIPPIVVTLYDKNKLARPPLSVVLDIIAHLASCFYQTYIVLDALDE
;
A
#
# COMPACT_ATOMS: atom_id res chain seq x y z
N GLU A 1 12.54 9.00 17.32
CA GLU A 1 11.15 8.63 17.62
C GLU A 1 10.12 9.73 17.33
N SER A 2 10.37 11.03 17.60
CA SER A 2 9.40 12.13 17.32
C SER A 2 8.89 12.16 15.88
N TYR A 3 9.81 12.19 14.90
CA TYR A 3 9.44 12.36 13.48
C TYR A 3 8.50 11.29 12.93
N HIS A 4 8.50 10.07 13.49
CA HIS A 4 7.65 8.99 12.99
C HIS A 4 6.17 9.31 13.22
N LYS A 5 5.83 9.66 14.45
CA LYS A 5 4.47 10.08 14.82
C LYS A 5 4.08 11.39 14.12
N ASP A 6 5.02 12.32 14.03
CA ASP A 6 4.77 13.64 13.43
C ASP A 6 4.47 13.52 11.92
N ILE A 7 5.25 12.72 11.18
CA ILE A 7 5.03 12.45 9.75
C ILE A 7 3.72 11.70 9.53
N LEU A 8 3.43 10.67 10.33
CA LEU A 8 2.17 9.91 10.20
C LEU A 8 0.94 10.80 10.44
N LYS A 9 1.02 11.70 11.43
CA LYS A 9 -0.04 12.67 11.69
C LYS A 9 -0.18 13.69 10.56
N TRP A 10 0.94 14.14 10.01
CA TRP A 10 0.96 15.10 8.92
C TRP A 10 0.45 14.54 7.59
N LEU A 11 0.65 13.24 7.34
CA LEU A 11 0.08 12.54 6.18
C LEU A 11 -1.46 12.41 6.25
N ASP A 12 -2.08 12.72 7.40
CA ASP A 12 -3.54 12.75 7.62
C ASP A 12 -4.22 11.46 7.15
N VAL A 13 -3.69 10.33 7.63
CA VAL A 13 -4.06 9.01 7.16
C VAL A 13 -5.44 8.64 7.69
N ILE A 14 -6.38 8.43 6.77
CA ILE A 14 -7.71 7.89 7.09
C ILE A 14 -7.61 6.38 7.23
N ASP A 15 -8.33 5.80 8.18
CA ASP A 15 -8.40 4.36 8.33
C ASP A 15 -9.19 3.73 7.17
N VAL A 16 -8.45 3.11 6.25
CA VAL A 16 -9.00 2.45 5.06
C VAL A 16 -8.98 0.91 5.16
N ASN A 17 -8.65 0.37 6.33
CA ASN A 17 -8.44 -1.07 6.52
C ASN A 17 -9.73 -1.91 6.51
N SER A 18 -10.90 -1.28 6.63
CA SER A 18 -12.18 -2.01 6.77
C SER A 18 -12.48 -3.01 5.64
N ASN A 19 -12.01 -2.76 4.41
CA ASN A 19 -12.16 -3.71 3.30
C ASN A 19 -11.13 -4.86 3.37
N PHE A 20 -9.91 -4.54 3.80
CA PHE A 20 -8.86 -5.53 4.04
C PHE A 20 -9.25 -6.49 5.17
N ASP A 21 -9.75 -5.98 6.29
CA ASP A 21 -10.16 -6.79 7.44
C ASP A 21 -11.30 -7.75 7.06
N LYS A 22 -12.32 -7.26 6.35
CA LYS A 22 -13.41 -8.10 5.81
C LYS A 22 -12.88 -9.17 4.85
N ALA A 23 -11.93 -8.82 3.98
CA ALA A 23 -11.32 -9.79 3.06
C ALA A 23 -10.52 -10.85 3.82
N ARG A 24 -9.82 -10.46 4.88
CA ARG A 24 -9.07 -11.36 5.76
C ARG A 24 -9.99 -12.30 6.53
N GLU A 25 -11.12 -11.81 7.05
CA GLU A 25 -12.12 -12.63 7.75
C GLU A 25 -12.78 -13.66 6.83
N ARG A 26 -12.98 -13.32 5.55
CA ARG A 26 -13.56 -14.20 4.53
C ARG A 26 -12.53 -15.11 3.88
N HIS A 27 -11.25 -14.95 4.19
CA HIS A 27 -10.20 -15.79 3.62
C HIS A 27 -10.29 -17.20 4.19
N HIS A 28 -10.41 -18.19 3.30
CA HIS A 28 -10.27 -19.60 3.65
C HIS A 28 -8.84 -20.08 3.35
N PRO A 29 -8.21 -20.88 4.24
CA PRO A 29 -6.89 -21.45 4.00
C PRO A 29 -6.75 -22.09 2.62
N GLY A 30 -5.63 -21.83 1.94
CA GLY A 30 -5.37 -22.31 0.56
C GLY A 30 -5.96 -21.43 -0.56
N THR A 31 -6.90 -20.52 -0.26
CA THR A 31 -7.43 -19.59 -1.26
C THR A 31 -6.33 -18.65 -1.76
N GLY A 32 -6.25 -18.46 -3.08
CA GLY A 32 -5.24 -17.64 -3.74
C GLY A 32 -3.90 -18.33 -3.96
N GLN A 33 -3.68 -19.54 -3.43
CA GLN A 33 -2.40 -20.23 -3.56
C GLN A 33 -2.06 -20.61 -5.01
N TRP A 34 -3.07 -20.98 -5.81
CA TRP A 34 -2.91 -21.24 -7.24
C TRP A 34 -2.32 -20.04 -7.99
N PHE A 35 -2.70 -18.83 -7.59
CA PHE A 35 -2.22 -17.59 -8.21
C PHE A 35 -0.79 -17.28 -7.76
N LEU A 36 -0.50 -17.43 -6.46
CA LEU A 36 0.85 -17.23 -5.93
C LEU A 36 1.88 -18.23 -6.49
N GLN A 37 1.42 -19.40 -6.94
CA GLN A 37 2.25 -20.44 -7.55
C GLN A 37 2.27 -20.34 -9.09
N SER A 38 1.58 -19.36 -9.67
CA SER A 38 1.54 -19.17 -11.11
C SER A 38 2.85 -18.57 -11.63
N GLU A 39 3.24 -18.93 -12.84
CA GLU A 39 4.40 -18.34 -13.53
C GLU A 39 4.27 -16.83 -13.69
N VAL A 40 3.03 -16.34 -13.86
CA VAL A 40 2.72 -14.91 -13.96
C VAL A 40 3.13 -14.18 -12.69
N PHE A 41 2.77 -14.71 -11.52
CA PHE A 41 3.11 -14.10 -10.25
C PHE A 41 4.61 -14.20 -9.96
N GLU A 42 5.24 -15.34 -10.22
CA GLU A 42 6.68 -15.50 -10.02
C GLU A 42 7.51 -14.57 -10.93
N SER A 43 7.11 -14.40 -12.20
CA SER A 43 7.73 -13.45 -13.14
C SER A 43 7.55 -11.99 -12.71
N PHE A 44 6.39 -11.66 -12.13
CA PHE A 44 6.14 -10.34 -11.54
C PHE A 44 7.02 -10.10 -10.31
N LYS A 45 7.12 -11.08 -9.42
CA LYS A 45 7.86 -11.02 -8.16
C LYS A 45 9.38 -10.90 -8.37
N GLY A 46 9.91 -11.52 -9.42
CA GLY A 46 11.35 -11.59 -9.69
C GLY A 46 11.97 -10.34 -10.33
N ASP A 47 11.20 -9.28 -10.57
CA ASP A 47 11.65 -8.09 -11.32
C ASP A 47 11.26 -6.78 -10.62
N VAL A 48 11.97 -5.70 -10.93
CA VAL A 48 11.77 -4.36 -10.34
C VAL A 48 10.97 -3.49 -11.31
N GLY A 49 10.01 -2.72 -10.78
CA GLY A 49 9.24 -1.77 -11.59
C GLY A 49 8.15 -2.40 -12.46
N LYS A 50 7.80 -3.68 -12.25
CA LYS A 50 6.65 -4.30 -12.90
C LYS A 50 5.33 -3.91 -12.26
N CYS A 51 4.28 -3.90 -13.08
CA CYS A 51 2.90 -3.81 -12.67
C CYS A 51 2.16 -5.08 -13.10
N LEU A 52 1.40 -5.68 -12.19
CA LEU A 52 0.55 -6.84 -12.48
C LEU A 52 -0.91 -6.43 -12.39
N TRP A 53 -1.61 -6.46 -13.51
CA TRP A 53 -3.03 -6.14 -13.59
C TRP A 53 -3.89 -7.40 -13.42
N LEU A 54 -4.49 -7.58 -12.24
CA LEU A 54 -5.40 -8.69 -11.96
C LEU A 54 -6.84 -8.29 -12.30
N HIS A 55 -7.35 -8.76 -13.44
CA HIS A 55 -8.72 -8.51 -13.87
C HIS A 55 -9.55 -9.80 -13.90
N GLY A 56 -10.87 -9.66 -13.82
CA GLY A 56 -11.80 -10.78 -13.81
C GLY A 56 -13.22 -10.32 -13.49
N ILE A 57 -14.20 -11.19 -13.70
CA ILE A 57 -15.61 -10.88 -13.43
C ILE A 57 -15.85 -10.47 -11.97
N PRO A 58 -16.89 -9.66 -11.67
CA PRO A 58 -17.29 -9.38 -10.29
C PRO A 58 -17.50 -10.68 -9.50
N GLY A 59 -17.06 -10.70 -8.24
CA GLY A 59 -17.23 -11.86 -7.35
C GLY A 59 -16.21 -13.00 -7.53
N CYS A 60 -15.27 -12.93 -8.48
CA CYS A 60 -14.28 -14.00 -8.68
C CYS A 60 -13.15 -14.05 -7.62
N GLY A 61 -13.25 -13.27 -6.54
CA GLY A 61 -12.32 -13.33 -5.41
C GLY A 61 -11.04 -12.49 -5.52
N LYS A 62 -10.98 -11.48 -6.41
CA LYS A 62 -9.82 -10.59 -6.58
C LYS A 62 -9.34 -9.96 -5.25
N THR A 63 -10.27 -9.38 -4.50
CA THR A 63 -10.01 -8.78 -3.17
C THR A 63 -9.41 -9.79 -2.17
N ILE A 64 -9.80 -11.07 -2.24
CA ILE A 64 -9.21 -12.13 -1.41
C ILE A 64 -7.77 -12.41 -1.84
N ILE A 65 -7.50 -12.45 -3.15
CA ILE A 65 -6.13 -12.60 -3.68
C ILE A 65 -5.26 -11.41 -3.26
N SER A 66 -5.76 -10.18 -3.39
CA SER A 66 -5.11 -8.94 -2.92
C SER A 66 -4.77 -9.02 -1.42
N CYS A 67 -5.69 -9.53 -0.60
CA CYS A 67 -5.46 -9.74 0.83
C CYS A 67 -4.36 -10.80 1.10
N VAL A 68 -4.41 -11.93 0.39
CA VAL A 68 -3.42 -13.02 0.52
C VAL A 68 -2.00 -12.56 0.17
N LEU A 69 -1.87 -11.73 -0.87
CA LEU A 69 -0.59 -11.09 -1.24
C LEU A 69 -0.02 -10.27 -0.09
N SER A 70 -0.88 -9.49 0.57
CA SER A 70 -0.48 -8.66 1.70
C SER A 70 -0.07 -9.48 2.93
N ILE A 71 -0.65 -10.65 3.14
CA ILE A 71 -0.31 -11.49 4.31
C ILE A 71 1.03 -12.22 4.12
N ARG A 72 1.36 -12.64 2.89
CA ARG A 72 2.53 -13.51 2.62
C ARG A 72 3.86 -12.78 2.41
N GLN A 73 3.92 -11.46 2.54
CA GLN A 73 5.13 -10.66 2.32
C GLN A 73 5.62 -9.91 3.57
N PRO A 74 5.87 -10.58 4.72
CA PRO A 74 6.18 -9.89 5.98
C PRO A 74 7.58 -9.26 6.00
N SER A 75 8.55 -9.81 5.26
CA SER A 75 9.93 -9.32 5.21
C SER A 75 10.19 -8.23 4.15
N ASN A 76 9.17 -7.90 3.36
CA ASN A 76 9.24 -6.92 2.28
C ASN A 76 8.47 -5.64 2.63
N GLY A 77 8.77 -4.57 1.90
CA GLY A 77 7.94 -3.37 1.90
C GLY A 77 6.57 -3.74 1.36
N LEU A 78 5.52 -3.39 2.09
CA LEU A 78 4.17 -3.70 1.66
C LEU A 78 3.22 -2.60 2.08
N ALA A 79 2.45 -2.13 1.11
CA ALA A 79 1.31 -1.26 1.31
C ALA A 79 0.12 -1.74 0.47
N TYR A 80 -1.08 -1.45 0.94
CA TYR A 80 -2.30 -1.76 0.21
C TYR A 80 -3.33 -0.64 0.31
N PHE A 81 -4.16 -0.50 -0.70
CA PHE A 81 -5.32 0.39 -0.68
C PHE A 81 -6.47 -0.26 -1.43
N PHE A 82 -7.64 -0.25 -0.80
CA PHE A 82 -8.87 -0.83 -1.33
C PHE A 82 -9.82 0.31 -1.63
N PHE A 83 -9.99 0.61 -2.91
CA PHE A 83 -10.99 1.56 -3.39
C PHE A 83 -12.40 1.06 -3.04
N SER A 84 -13.36 1.98 -3.02
CA SER A 84 -14.74 1.68 -2.65
C SER A 84 -15.67 2.75 -3.21
N TYR A 85 -16.56 2.37 -4.12
CA TYR A 85 -17.54 3.29 -4.73
C TYR A 85 -18.46 3.98 -3.72
N THR A 86 -18.68 3.36 -2.56
CA THR A 86 -19.54 3.86 -1.48
C THR A 86 -18.85 4.81 -0.51
N ASP A 87 -17.53 4.97 -0.60
CA ASP A 87 -16.73 5.71 0.37
C ASP A 87 -15.85 6.73 -0.36
N LYS A 88 -16.26 8.01 -0.30
CA LYS A 88 -15.58 9.11 -0.99
C LYS A 88 -14.12 9.28 -0.56
N GLU A 89 -13.80 8.93 0.68
CA GLU A 89 -12.42 9.00 1.16
C GLU A 89 -11.55 7.91 0.51
N LYS A 90 -12.16 6.79 0.09
CA LYS A 90 -11.51 5.72 -0.66
C LYS A 90 -11.48 5.94 -2.17
N GLN A 91 -12.03 7.03 -2.67
CA GLN A 91 -11.89 7.47 -4.08
C GLN A 91 -10.82 8.56 -4.24
N ASN A 92 -10.23 9.02 -3.14
CA ASN A 92 -9.33 10.16 -3.13
C ASN A 92 -7.86 9.72 -3.32
N THR A 93 -7.21 10.26 -4.36
CA THR A 93 -5.81 9.96 -4.68
C THR A 93 -4.84 10.33 -3.56
N PHE A 94 -5.07 11.45 -2.85
CA PHE A 94 -4.23 11.81 -1.72
C PHE A 94 -4.35 10.77 -0.62
N ASN A 95 -5.56 10.36 -0.27
CA ASN A 95 -5.78 9.38 0.81
C ASN A 95 -5.13 8.03 0.46
N MET A 96 -5.20 7.62 -0.82
CA MET A 96 -4.47 6.46 -1.31
C MET A 96 -2.96 6.60 -1.09
N LEU A 97 -2.35 7.68 -1.58
CA LEU A 97 -0.90 7.88 -1.47
C LEU A 97 -0.45 8.04 -0.02
N SER A 98 -1.18 8.80 0.81
CA SER A 98 -0.88 8.95 2.23
C SER A 98 -0.99 7.64 2.99
N SER A 99 -1.99 6.81 2.70
CA SER A 99 -2.12 5.48 3.29
C SER A 99 -0.93 4.58 2.91
N ILE A 100 -0.50 4.61 1.65
CA ILE A 100 0.69 3.86 1.18
C ILE A 100 1.94 4.35 1.92
N ALA A 101 2.18 5.66 1.95
CA ALA A 101 3.32 6.25 2.64
C ALA A 101 3.35 5.87 4.13
N ALA A 102 2.19 5.91 4.79
CA ALA A 102 2.06 5.56 6.19
C ALA A 102 2.36 4.09 6.48
N GLN A 103 1.81 3.17 5.69
CA GLN A 103 2.05 1.73 5.84
C GLN A 103 3.53 1.38 5.63
N LEU A 104 4.20 2.00 4.65
CA LEU A 104 5.64 1.82 4.45
C LEU A 104 6.45 2.44 5.60
N CYS A 105 6.07 3.64 6.06
CA CYS A 105 6.73 4.31 7.19
C CYS A 105 6.63 3.46 8.48
N GLN A 106 5.48 2.86 8.76
CA GLN A 106 5.28 1.99 9.92
C GLN A 106 6.12 0.70 9.90
N ARG A 107 6.57 0.27 8.72
CA ARG A 107 7.37 -0.94 8.54
C ARG A 107 8.89 -0.71 8.64
N ILE A 108 9.34 0.54 8.73
CA ILE A 108 10.75 0.87 8.91
C ILE A 108 11.04 1.31 10.35
N THR A 109 12.24 0.96 10.82
CA THR A 109 12.71 1.36 12.16
C THR A 109 13.33 2.76 12.17
N LYS A 110 13.96 3.17 11.05
CA LYS A 110 14.64 4.46 10.91
C LYS A 110 14.17 5.18 9.66
N ILE A 111 13.65 6.39 9.85
CA ILE A 111 13.19 7.25 8.76
C ILE A 111 14.40 7.80 7.98
N PRO A 112 14.38 7.72 6.63
CA PRO A 112 15.41 8.31 5.80
C PRO A 112 15.53 9.83 6.04
N PRO A 113 16.76 10.40 6.14
CA PRO A 113 16.94 11.85 6.33
C PRO A 113 16.24 12.73 5.29
N ILE A 114 16.14 12.23 4.06
CA ILE A 114 15.42 12.90 2.96
C ILE A 114 13.92 13.01 3.22
N VAL A 115 13.28 11.99 3.82
CA VAL A 115 11.87 12.04 4.21
C VAL A 115 11.66 13.08 5.31
N VAL A 116 12.59 13.16 6.28
CA VAL A 116 12.57 14.21 7.32
C VAL A 116 12.70 15.60 6.69
N THR A 117 13.60 15.76 5.71
CA THR A 117 13.78 17.03 4.99
C THR A 117 12.53 17.44 4.21
N LEU A 118 11.88 16.49 3.54
CA LEU A 118 10.62 16.72 2.83
C LEU A 118 9.51 17.11 3.79
N TYR A 119 9.42 16.44 4.94
CA TYR A 119 8.50 16.81 6.01
C TYR A 119 8.75 18.23 6.53
N ASP A 120 9.97 18.55 6.97
CA ASP A 120 10.28 19.84 7.58
C ASP A 120 10.01 21.03 6.65
N LYS A 121 10.22 20.86 5.34
CA LYS A 121 9.92 21.87 4.32
C LYS A 121 8.43 22.09 4.06
N ASN A 122 7.59 21.09 4.35
CA ASN A 122 6.18 21.10 3.97
C ASN A 122 5.20 20.97 5.16
N LYS A 123 5.68 20.81 6.40
CA LYS A 123 4.87 20.52 7.59
C LYS A 123 3.85 21.59 8.00
N LEU A 124 3.91 22.79 7.42
CA LEU A 124 2.98 23.89 7.73
C LEU A 124 1.61 23.72 7.06
N ALA A 125 1.49 22.85 6.05
CA ALA A 125 0.25 22.59 5.33
C ALA A 125 0.17 21.12 4.90
N ARG A 126 -0.96 20.72 4.30
CA ARG A 126 -1.10 19.40 3.66
C ARG A 126 -0.07 19.28 2.52
N PRO A 127 0.67 18.16 2.42
CA PRO A 127 1.68 18.01 1.37
C PRO A 127 1.04 18.00 -0.03
N PRO A 128 1.72 18.57 -1.04
CA PRO A 128 1.40 18.28 -2.44
C PRO A 128 1.54 16.78 -2.75
N LEU A 129 0.77 16.27 -3.72
CA LEU A 129 0.86 14.86 -4.14
C LEU A 129 2.27 14.46 -4.58
N SER A 130 3.01 15.36 -5.23
CA SER A 130 4.40 15.14 -5.63
C SER A 130 5.30 14.85 -4.43
N VAL A 131 5.10 15.56 -3.32
CA VAL A 131 5.87 15.34 -2.09
C VAL A 131 5.51 13.99 -1.47
N VAL A 132 4.24 13.59 -1.49
CA VAL A 132 3.83 12.26 -0.99
C VAL A 132 4.43 11.15 -1.86
N LEU A 133 4.44 11.30 -3.19
CA LEU A 133 5.09 10.37 -4.11
C LEU A 133 6.60 10.25 -3.86
N ASP A 134 7.29 11.38 -3.66
CA ASP A 134 8.71 11.38 -3.31
C ASP A 134 8.94 10.64 -1.99
N ILE A 135 8.10 10.87 -0.99
CA ILE A 135 8.17 10.14 0.29
C ILE A 135 7.99 8.64 0.06
N ILE A 136 6.99 8.22 -0.70
CA ILE A 136 6.76 6.80 -1.03
C ILE A 136 8.00 6.19 -1.69
N ALA A 137 8.58 6.86 -2.68
CA ALA A 137 9.77 6.37 -3.39
C ALA A 137 10.96 6.16 -2.43
N HIS A 138 11.22 7.11 -1.54
CA HIS A 138 12.30 7.00 -0.56
C HIS A 138 12.02 5.94 0.51
N LEU A 139 10.77 5.81 0.96
CA LEU A 139 10.38 4.75 1.90
C LEU A 139 10.47 3.36 1.26
N ALA A 140 10.03 3.22 0.01
CA ALA A 140 10.09 1.96 -0.73
C ALA A 140 11.54 1.48 -0.93
N SER A 141 12.49 2.41 -1.07
CA SER A 141 13.93 2.12 -1.19
C SER A 141 14.57 1.56 0.09
N CYS A 142 13.88 1.63 1.23
CA CYS A 142 14.35 1.06 2.50
C CYS A 142 14.19 -0.46 2.56
N PHE A 143 13.46 -1.06 1.61
CA PHE A 143 13.18 -2.48 1.58
C PHE A 143 13.91 -3.14 0.41
N TYR A 144 14.22 -4.43 0.54
CA TYR A 144 14.78 -5.21 -0.57
C TYR A 144 13.83 -5.24 -1.77
N GLN A 145 12.54 -5.43 -1.49
CA GLN A 145 11.46 -5.35 -2.47
C GLN A 145 10.26 -4.67 -1.83
N THR A 146 9.56 -3.83 -2.59
CA THR A 146 8.30 -3.20 -2.15
C THR A 146 7.15 -3.61 -3.05
N TYR A 147 6.04 -4.02 -2.44
CA TYR A 147 4.77 -4.34 -3.12
C TYR A 147 3.71 -3.32 -2.74
N ILE A 148 2.99 -2.82 -3.73
CA ILE A 148 1.85 -1.93 -3.54
C ILE A 148 0.65 -2.60 -4.19
N VAL A 149 -0.37 -2.89 -3.37
CA VAL A 149 -1.60 -3.54 -3.82
C VAL A 149 -2.72 -2.51 -3.91
N LEU A 150 -3.25 -2.29 -5.10
CA LEU A 150 -4.42 -1.42 -5.32
C LEU A 150 -5.58 -2.30 -5.78
N ASP A 151 -6.60 -2.43 -4.93
CA ASP A 151 -7.80 -3.22 -5.22
C ASP A 151 -8.95 -2.31 -5.65
N ALA A 152 -9.69 -2.72 -6.68
CA ALA A 152 -10.85 -2.00 -7.23
C ALA A 152 -10.52 -0.60 -7.79
N LEU A 153 -9.36 -0.45 -8.45
CA LEU A 153 -8.91 0.84 -9.03
C LEU A 153 -9.88 1.45 -10.06
N ASP A 154 -10.80 0.65 -10.59
CA ASP A 154 -11.87 1.05 -11.50
C ASP A 154 -13.10 1.67 -10.82
N GLU A 155 -13.16 1.67 -9.48
CA GLU A 155 -14.25 2.25 -8.66
C GLU A 155 -14.10 3.75 -8.31
#